data_AF-A0A7J9Q7A0-F1
#
_entry.id   AF-A0A7J9Q7A0-F1
#
_cell.length_a   1.000
_cell.length_b   1.000
_cell.length_c   1.000
_cell.angle_alpha   90.00
_cell.angle_beta   90.00
_cell.angle_gamma   90.00
#
_symmetry.space_group_name_H-M   'P 1'
#
loop_
_entity.id
_entity.type
_entity.pdbx_description
1 polymer ?
#
loop_
_entity_poly.entity_id
_entity_poly.type
_entity_poly.pdbx_seq_one_letter_code
_entity_poly.pdbx_strand_id
1 'polypeptide(L)'
;MQKNNWDATCPLCKDVIDNPICPECLENEIEQWLSDKDPVYLDKIRKSIAHFDNKDVNGPKCIKCGKQVEICPYCFMRDIENIIKDKKPELLGEFYDFFGFSLFGGYQEAISNHIH
;
A
#
# COMPACT_ATOMS: atom_id res chain seq x y z
N MET A 1 9.31 -26.78 7.81
CA MET A 1 8.34 -26.05 6.97
C MET A 1 7.82 -24.89 7.80
N GLN A 2 8.13 -23.64 7.43
CA GLN A 2 7.57 -22.49 8.13
C GLN A 2 6.07 -22.43 7.83
N LYS A 3 5.24 -22.49 8.88
CA LYS A 3 3.79 -22.38 8.76
C LYS A 3 3.44 -20.95 8.35
N ASN A 4 2.58 -20.79 7.35
CA ASN A 4 2.00 -19.49 7.06
C ASN A 4 1.16 -19.07 8.29
N ASN A 5 1.35 -17.84 8.76
CA ASN A 5 0.64 -17.29 9.91
C ASN A 5 -0.52 -16.43 9.39
N TRP A 6 -1.64 -17.08 9.04
CA TRP A 6 -2.80 -16.40 8.44
C TRP A 6 -3.54 -15.48 9.42
N ASP A 7 -3.25 -15.60 10.70
CA ASP A 7 -3.72 -14.74 11.80
C ASP A 7 -2.73 -13.62 12.16
N ALA A 8 -1.65 -13.44 11.39
CA ALA A 8 -0.74 -12.32 11.63
C ALA A 8 -1.47 -10.98 11.44
N THR A 9 -1.30 -10.09 12.42
CA THR A 9 -1.89 -8.76 12.41
C THR A 9 -0.86 -7.71 12.05
N CYS A 10 -1.32 -6.67 11.36
CA CYS A 10 -0.52 -5.51 11.03
C CYS A 10 -0.14 -4.77 12.32
N PRO A 11 1.14 -4.47 12.58
CA PRO A 11 1.55 -3.80 13.81
C PRO A 11 1.03 -2.35 13.90
N LEU A 12 0.65 -1.74 12.78
CA LEU A 12 0.18 -0.36 12.68
C LEU A 12 -1.32 -0.22 13.00
N CYS A 13 -2.19 -1.00 12.34
CA CYS A 13 -3.64 -0.92 12.57
C CYS A 13 -4.19 -2.00 13.51
N LYS A 14 -3.40 -3.03 13.82
CA LYS A 14 -3.80 -4.22 14.59
C LYS A 14 -4.84 -5.14 13.93
N ASP A 15 -5.23 -4.86 12.69
CA ASP A 15 -6.10 -5.74 11.90
C ASP A 15 -5.31 -6.91 11.30
N VAL A 16 -6.02 -7.97 10.91
CA VAL A 16 -5.45 -9.11 10.17
C VAL A 16 -4.86 -8.62 8.84
N ILE A 17 -3.69 -9.14 8.47
CA ILE A 17 -3.10 -8.90 7.15
C ILE A 17 -3.82 -9.79 6.12
N ASP A 18 -4.92 -9.30 5.57
CA ASP A 18 -5.59 -9.88 4.42
C ASP A 18 -4.99 -9.37 3.09
N ASN A 19 -5.22 -10.13 2.02
CA ASN A 19 -4.65 -9.88 0.69
C ASN A 19 -3.16 -9.46 0.73
N PRO A 20 -2.27 -10.30 1.30
CA PRO A 20 -0.91 -9.87 1.62
C PRO A 20 -0.14 -9.52 0.32
N ILE A 21 0.14 -8.25 0.12
CA ILE A 21 1.07 -7.75 -0.89
C ILE A 21 2.16 -6.99 -0.14
N CYS A 22 3.42 -7.36 -0.36
CA CYS A 22 4.53 -6.73 0.35
C CYS A 22 4.73 -5.28 -0.12
N PRO A 23 5.32 -4.42 0.74
CA PRO A 23 5.71 -3.05 0.39
C PRO A 23 6.37 -2.97 -0.99
N GLU A 24 7.44 -3.73 -1.23
CA GLU A 24 8.18 -3.74 -2.50
C GLU A 24 7.30 -4.00 -3.74
N CYS A 25 6.30 -4.88 -3.65
CA CYS A 25 5.40 -5.11 -4.78
C CYS A 25 4.47 -3.91 -5.01
N LEU A 26 3.95 -3.30 -3.94
CA LEU A 26 3.13 -2.08 -4.03
C LEU A 26 3.96 -0.89 -4.52
N GLU A 27 5.20 -0.76 -4.06
CA GLU A 27 6.16 0.23 -4.54
C GLU A 27 6.33 0.13 -6.04
N ASN A 28 6.61 -1.07 -6.55
CA ASN A 28 6.78 -1.27 -7.98
C ASN A 28 5.54 -0.83 -8.79
N GLU A 29 4.34 -1.07 -8.27
CA GLU A 29 3.09 -0.62 -8.92
C GLU A 29 2.94 0.91 -8.89
N ILE A 30 3.27 1.54 -7.77
CA ILE A 30 3.25 3.00 -7.63
C ILE A 30 4.31 3.65 -8.53
N GLU A 31 5.50 3.07 -8.58
CA GLU A 31 6.59 3.53 -9.44
C GLU A 31 6.18 3.45 -10.91
N GLN A 32 5.57 2.34 -11.33
CA GLN A 32 5.03 2.22 -12.69
C GLN A 32 3.99 3.31 -12.97
N TRP A 33 3.00 3.48 -12.09
CA TRP A 33 1.96 4.51 -12.23
C TRP A 33 2.52 5.94 -12.29
N LEU A 34 3.56 6.25 -11.51
CA LEU A 34 4.19 7.57 -11.47
C LEU A 34 5.20 7.80 -12.59
N SER A 35 5.87 6.75 -13.06
CA SER A 35 6.87 6.86 -14.13
C SER A 35 6.26 7.42 -15.41
N ASP A 36 4.97 7.15 -15.64
CA ASP A 36 4.19 7.68 -16.76
C ASP A 36 3.82 9.16 -16.60
N LYS A 37 4.06 9.77 -15.43
CA LYS A 37 3.52 11.09 -15.06
C LYS A 37 4.57 12.10 -14.62
N ASP A 38 5.44 11.72 -13.66
CA ASP A 38 6.41 12.62 -13.05
C ASP A 38 7.63 11.84 -12.47
N PRO A 39 8.64 11.52 -13.29
CA PRO A 39 9.79 10.70 -12.89
C PRO A 39 10.68 11.35 -11.82
N VAL A 40 10.63 12.67 -11.63
CA VAL A 40 11.39 13.38 -10.59
C VAL A 40 10.83 13.10 -9.20
N TYR A 41 9.55 12.74 -9.12
CA TYR A 41 8.85 12.55 -7.86
C TYR A 41 9.03 11.13 -7.27
N LEU A 42 9.44 10.19 -8.12
CA LEU A 42 9.70 8.78 -7.81
C LEU A 42 10.74 8.61 -6.70
N ASP A 43 11.81 9.41 -6.73
CA ASP A 43 12.87 9.38 -5.71
C ASP A 43 12.43 9.89 -4.33
N LYS A 44 11.40 10.74 -4.25
CA LYS A 44 10.86 11.22 -2.97
C LYS A 44 10.00 10.16 -2.31
N ILE A 45 9.21 9.43 -3.10
CA ILE A 45 8.39 8.32 -2.61
C ILE A 45 9.29 7.17 -2.13
N ARG A 46 10.30 6.76 -2.90
CA ARG A 46 11.28 5.72 -2.51
C ARG A 46 11.89 5.94 -1.12
N LYS A 47 12.27 7.18 -0.79
CA LYS A 47 12.85 7.52 0.52
C LYS A 47 11.87 7.33 1.68
N SER A 48 10.59 7.59 1.47
CA SER A 48 9.56 7.39 2.48
C SER A 48 9.23 5.91 2.70
N ILE A 49 9.52 5.05 1.73
CA ILE A 49 9.18 3.64 1.81
C ILE A 49 10.27 2.78 2.47
N ALA A 50 11.52 3.24 2.49
CA ALA A 50 12.64 2.55 3.11
C ALA A 50 12.47 2.22 4.61
N HIS A 51 11.40 2.71 5.25
CA HIS A 51 11.01 2.37 6.62
C HIS A 51 10.38 0.98 6.78
N PHE A 52 9.99 0.30 5.70
CA PHE A 52 9.35 -1.01 5.74
C PHE A 52 10.29 -2.19 5.45
N ASP A 53 11.59 -1.98 5.66
CA ASP A 53 12.61 -2.97 5.33
C ASP A 53 12.53 -4.21 6.25
N ASN A 54 12.19 -5.34 5.63
CA ASN A 54 11.77 -6.59 6.26
C ASN A 54 12.91 -7.22 7.07
N LYS A 55 12.78 -7.21 8.41
CA LYS A 55 13.56 -8.11 9.28
C LYS A 55 12.69 -9.31 9.62
N ASP A 56 13.25 -10.53 9.49
CA ASP A 56 12.62 -11.84 9.77
C ASP A 56 11.32 -11.75 10.60
N VAL A 57 10.18 -11.81 9.91
CA VAL A 57 8.85 -11.64 10.50
C VAL A 57 7.96 -12.84 10.19
N ASN A 58 7.33 -13.41 11.22
CA ASN A 58 6.33 -14.48 11.05
C ASN A 58 4.98 -13.94 10.53
N GLY A 59 4.98 -13.24 9.41
CA GLY A 59 3.80 -12.76 8.68
C GLY A 59 3.36 -13.69 7.54
N PRO A 60 2.20 -13.43 6.91
CA PRO A 60 1.77 -14.14 5.72
C PRO A 60 2.73 -13.88 4.56
N LYS A 61 2.67 -14.75 3.55
CA LYS A 61 3.45 -14.59 2.33
C LYS A 61 2.72 -13.69 1.34
N CYS A 62 3.46 -12.77 0.74
CA CYS A 62 3.02 -11.94 -0.36
C CYS A 62 2.49 -12.82 -1.49
N ILE A 63 1.28 -12.57 -1.96
CA ILE A 63 0.66 -13.34 -3.05
C ILE A 63 1.36 -13.14 -4.40
N LYS A 64 2.11 -12.04 -4.56
CA LYS A 64 2.84 -11.72 -5.81
C LYS A 64 4.24 -12.32 -5.86
N CYS A 65 5.01 -12.21 -4.77
CA CYS A 65 6.44 -12.58 -4.77
C CYS A 65 6.83 -13.63 -3.71
N GLY A 66 5.93 -13.99 -2.80
CA GLY A 66 6.18 -15.00 -1.77
C GLY A 66 7.00 -14.55 -0.54
N LYS A 67 7.51 -13.29 -0.51
CA LYS A 67 8.18 -12.70 0.67
C LYS A 67 7.22 -12.54 1.84
N GLN A 68 7.71 -12.55 3.07
CA GLN A 68 6.88 -12.29 4.24
C GLN A 68 6.41 -10.83 4.27
N VAL A 69 5.19 -10.62 4.78
CA VAL A 69 4.55 -9.31 4.89
C VAL A 69 4.32 -9.00 6.37
N GLU A 70 4.94 -7.92 6.86
CA GLU A 70 4.72 -7.43 8.22
C GLU A 70 3.56 -6.43 8.31
N ILE A 71 3.35 -5.64 7.26
CA ILE A 71 2.43 -4.51 7.26
C ILE A 71 1.36 -4.74 6.20
N CYS A 72 0.10 -4.50 6.57
CA CYS A 72 -0.99 -4.69 5.63
C CYS A 72 -0.90 -3.68 4.47
N PRO A 73 -1.36 -4.06 3.26
CA PRO A 73 -1.35 -3.19 2.10
C PRO A 73 -2.10 -1.87 2.33
N TYR A 74 -3.13 -1.89 3.20
CA TYR A 74 -3.90 -0.70 3.57
C TYR A 74 -3.07 0.37 4.27
N CYS A 75 -2.28 -0.01 5.28
CA CYS A 75 -1.44 0.94 6.00
C CYS A 75 -0.36 1.51 5.10
N PHE A 76 0.25 0.65 4.28
CA PHE A 76 1.22 1.08 3.28
C PHE A 76 0.62 2.13 2.34
N MET A 77 -0.54 1.85 1.76
CA MET A 77 -1.16 2.75 0.78
C MET A 77 -1.68 4.04 1.40
N ARG A 78 -2.09 4.02 2.68
CA ARG A 78 -2.41 5.23 3.44
C ARG A 78 -1.21 6.15 3.60
N ASP A 79 -0.01 5.61 3.81
CA ASP A 79 1.20 6.43 3.89
C ASP A 79 1.52 7.06 2.54
N ILE A 80 1.36 6.32 1.44
CA ILE A 80 1.51 6.85 0.08
C ILE A 80 0.48 7.95 -0.21
N GLU A 81 -0.78 7.72 0.16
CA GLU A 81 -1.86 8.71 0.05
C GLU A 81 -1.51 10.00 0.80
N ASN A 82 -0.99 9.91 2.02
CA ASN A 82 -0.57 11.06 2.82
C ASN A 82 0.58 11.83 2.13
N ILE A 83 1.53 11.11 1.53
CA ILE A 83 2.64 11.72 0.77
C ILE A 83 2.10 12.46 -0.47
N ILE A 84 1.18 11.85 -1.21
CA ILE A 84 0.56 12.46 -2.38
C ILE A 84 -0.23 13.71 -1.96
N LYS A 85 -1.05 13.61 -0.91
CA LYS A 85 -1.82 14.73 -0.34
C LYS A 85 -0.95 15.93 0.01
N ASP A 86 0.20 15.70 0.64
CA ASP A 86 1.10 16.78 1.08
C ASP A 86 1.89 17.43 -0.07
N LYS A 87 2.18 16.68 -1.14
CA LYS A 87 3.19 17.09 -2.13
C LYS A 87 2.67 17.28 -3.54
N LYS A 88 1.64 16.54 -3.92
CA LYS A 88 1.02 16.48 -5.26
C LYS A 88 -0.48 16.19 -5.15
N PRO A 89 -1.26 17.02 -4.41
CA PRO A 89 -2.68 16.76 -4.17
C PRO A 89 -3.50 16.63 -5.47
N GLU A 90 -3.02 17.19 -6.58
CA GLU A 90 -3.62 17.04 -7.91
C GLU A 90 -3.63 15.60 -8.43
N LEU A 91 -2.70 14.74 -7.98
CA LEU A 91 -2.65 13.33 -8.36
C LEU A 91 -3.56 12.43 -7.53
N LEU A 92 -4.21 12.97 -6.49
CA LEU A 92 -4.97 12.17 -5.54
C LEU A 92 -6.21 11.51 -6.18
N GLY A 93 -6.87 12.20 -7.10
CA GLY A 93 -8.00 11.63 -7.86
C GLY A 93 -7.56 10.40 -8.67
N GLU A 94 -6.52 10.55 -9.48
CA GLU A 94 -5.96 9.46 -10.29
C GLU A 94 -5.42 8.31 -9.42
N PHE A 95 -4.86 8.63 -8.25
CA PHE A 95 -4.40 7.63 -7.29
C PHE A 95 -5.56 6.75 -6.82
N TYR A 96 -6.70 7.34 -6.45
CA TYR A 96 -7.88 6.58 -6.06
C TYR A 96 -8.51 5.80 -7.22
N ASP A 97 -8.52 6.35 -8.43
CA ASP A 97 -9.01 5.62 -9.61
C ASP A 97 -8.18 4.37 -9.90
N PHE A 98 -6.85 4.47 -9.74
CA PHE A 98 -5.93 3.38 -10.05
C PHE A 98 -5.82 2.34 -8.93
N PHE A 99 -5.74 2.78 -7.67
CA PHE A 99 -5.48 1.91 -6.53
C PHE A 99 -6.70 1.68 -5.62
N GLY A 100 -7.71 2.55 -5.67
CA GLY A 100 -8.85 2.53 -4.76
C GLY A 100 -9.73 1.28 -4.90
N PHE A 101 -9.90 0.75 -6.10
CA PHE A 101 -10.62 -0.50 -6.34
C PHE A 101 -9.88 -1.73 -5.78
N SER A 102 -8.55 -1.73 -5.86
CA SER A 102 -7.70 -2.84 -5.43
C SER A 102 -7.51 -2.92 -3.91
N LEU A 103 -7.73 -1.81 -3.20
CA LEU A 103 -7.56 -1.72 -1.76
C LEU A 103 -8.91 -1.71 -1.04
N PHE A 104 -9.85 -0.87 -1.47
CA PHE A 104 -11.13 -0.66 -0.78
C PHE A 104 -12.27 -1.48 -1.38
N GLY A 105 -11.99 -2.63 -1.99
CA GLY A 105 -12.93 -3.54 -2.65
C GLY A 105 -14.00 -4.20 -1.76
N GLY A 106 -14.44 -3.49 -0.71
CA GLY A 106 -15.65 -3.72 0.09
C GLY A 106 -16.25 -2.43 0.69
N TYR A 107 -15.72 -1.25 0.35
CA TYR A 107 -16.05 0.06 0.95
C TYR A 107 -16.73 1.01 -0.04
N GLN A 108 -17.46 0.48 -1.01
CA GLN A 108 -18.10 1.27 -2.08
C GLN A 108 -19.39 2.00 -1.67
N GLU A 109 -19.78 1.99 -0.38
CA GLU A 109 -20.95 2.76 0.09
C GLU A 109 -20.61 4.07 0.82
N ALA A 110 -19.34 4.37 1.14
CA ALA A 110 -19.03 5.51 2.01
C ALA A 110 -18.65 6.82 1.30
N ILE A 111 -18.24 6.79 0.03
CA ILE A 111 -17.69 7.99 -0.66
C ILE A 111 -18.75 8.71 -1.51
N SER A 112 -19.98 8.19 -1.61
CA SER A 112 -21.07 8.91 -2.31
C SER A 112 -21.68 10.06 -1.49
N ASN A 113 -21.29 10.28 -0.23
CA ASN A 113 -21.95 11.24 0.67
C ASN A 113 -21.12 12.49 1.04
N HIS A 114 -19.97 12.74 0.41
CA HIS A 114 -19.20 13.97 0.64
C HIS A 114 -19.09 14.91 -0.57
N ILE A 115 -20.06 14.82 -1.48
CA ILE A 115 -20.37 15.90 -2.43
C ILE A 115 -21.82 16.32 -2.19
N HIS A 116 -22.02 17.20 -1.21
CA HIS A 116 -23.12 18.16 -1.13
C HIS A 116 -22.69 19.34 -0.26
#